data_AF-A0A2V5N059-F1
#
_entry.id   AF-A0A2V5N059-F1
#
_cell.length_a   1.000
_cell.length_b   1.000
_cell.length_c   1.000
_cell.angle_alpha   90.00
_cell.angle_beta   90.00
_cell.angle_gamma   90.00
#
_symmetry.space_group_name_H-M   'P 1'
#
loop_
_entity.id
_entity.type
_entity.pdbx_description
1 polymer ?
#
loop_
_entity_poly.entity_id
_entity_poly.type
_entity_poly.pdbx_seq_one_letter_code
_entity_poly.pdbx_strand_id
1 'polypeptide(L)'
;MRAGGRIVYAPAATAITEAPESAKALFRQRFRWSFGTLQSLWKHRQALGRGTVGWVALPNILLFQVLFPLLCPLGDLVFLLALLRGLFLTVGVTYLIFLVVDLVGSVIAFRLDGRRFNGLWAVMIQRLYYRQFMYCVTGTALVAALRGGRHGWNKLDRKATVSTAINLTPPLPISHTVPPQAAEGCG
;
A
#
# COMPACT_ATOMS: atom_id res chain seq x y z
N MET A 1 -1.97 -3.42 21.29
CA MET A 1 -0.83 -2.49 21.47
C MET A 1 -0.07 -2.91 22.71
N ARG A 2 1.25 -2.69 22.80
CA ARG A 2 2.00 -3.05 24.01
C ARG A 2 1.56 -2.25 25.26
N ALA A 3 0.80 -1.16 25.07
CA ALA A 3 0.28 -0.29 26.13
C ALA A 3 -1.26 -0.34 26.31
N GLY A 4 -1.95 -1.43 25.93
CA GLY A 4 -3.37 -1.63 26.26
C GLY A 4 -4.42 -0.85 25.45
N GLY A 5 -4.02 0.07 24.54
CA GLY A 5 -4.97 0.79 23.69
C GLY A 5 -5.71 -0.09 22.66
N ARG A 6 -6.96 0.29 22.35
CA ARG A 6 -7.82 -0.34 21.32
C ARG A 6 -7.79 0.48 20.02
N ILE A 7 -7.60 -0.20 18.90
CA ILE A 7 -7.74 0.40 17.55
C ILE A 7 -9.16 0.08 17.07
N VAL A 8 -9.93 1.11 16.73
CA VAL A 8 -11.27 0.97 16.18
C VAL A 8 -11.23 1.36 14.70
N TYR A 9 -11.71 0.48 13.83
CA TYR A 9 -11.87 0.78 12.42
C TYR A 9 -13.19 1.56 12.21
N ALA A 10 -13.10 2.78 11.67
CA ALA A 10 -14.23 3.66 11.44
C ALA A 10 -14.36 3.96 9.93
N PRO A 11 -15.14 3.17 9.17
CA PRO A 11 -15.20 3.29 7.71
C PRO A 11 -15.82 4.62 7.22
N ALA A 12 -16.60 5.31 8.08
CA ALA A 12 -17.22 6.59 7.75
C ALA A 12 -16.28 7.81 8.00
N ALA A 13 -15.12 7.61 8.63
CA ALA A 13 -14.18 8.70 8.88
C ALA A 13 -13.57 9.19 7.56
N THR A 14 -13.85 10.44 7.19
CA THR A 14 -13.37 11.05 5.94
C THR A 14 -12.23 12.02 6.24
N ALA A 15 -11.06 11.78 5.66
CA ALA A 15 -9.91 12.69 5.71
C ALA A 15 -9.68 13.30 4.32
N ILE A 16 -9.74 14.63 4.21
CA ILE A 16 -9.44 15.34 2.98
C ILE A 16 -7.92 15.58 2.93
N THR A 17 -7.27 15.10 1.87
CA THR A 17 -5.82 15.21 1.70
C THR A 17 -5.47 15.77 0.33
N GLU A 18 -4.46 16.64 0.28
CA GLU A 18 -3.86 17.09 -0.98
C GLU A 18 -3.16 15.92 -1.70
N ALA A 19 -3.50 15.71 -2.97
CA ALA A 19 -2.82 14.73 -3.82
C ALA A 19 -1.52 15.34 -4.40
N PRO A 20 -0.43 14.56 -4.56
CA PRO A 20 0.79 15.06 -5.17
C PRO A 20 0.56 15.42 -6.64
N GLU A 21 0.84 16.67 -6.99
CA GLU A 21 0.68 17.17 -8.37
C GLU A 21 1.85 16.82 -9.30
N SER A 22 2.95 16.25 -8.78
CA SER A 22 4.13 15.92 -9.59
C SER A 22 4.64 14.51 -9.32
N ALA A 23 5.19 13.87 -10.36
CA ALA A 23 5.83 12.55 -10.25
C ALA A 23 6.97 12.54 -9.23
N LYS A 24 7.73 13.64 -9.10
CA LYS A 24 8.79 13.80 -8.10
C LYS A 24 8.23 13.79 -6.67
N ALA A 25 7.11 14.47 -6.43
CA ALA A 25 6.44 14.46 -5.12
C ALA A 25 5.88 13.08 -4.80
N LEU A 26 5.22 12.43 -5.77
CA LEU A 26 4.73 11.07 -5.65
C LEU A 26 5.88 10.09 -5.35
N PHE A 27 7.04 10.26 -5.99
CA PHE A 27 8.19 9.38 -5.80
C PHE A 27 8.70 9.47 -4.37
N ARG A 28 8.87 10.68 -3.84
CA ARG A 28 9.26 10.89 -2.44
C ARG A 28 8.25 10.28 -1.46
N GLN A 29 6.95 10.39 -1.74
CA GLN A 29 5.91 9.80 -0.91
C GLN A 29 6.00 8.27 -0.90
N ARG A 30 6.04 7.65 -2.09
CA ARG A 30 6.08 6.18 -2.22
C ARG A 30 7.39 5.59 -1.73
N PHE A 31 8.50 6.31 -1.90
CA PHE A 31 9.79 5.96 -1.31
C PHE A 31 9.70 5.89 0.21
N ARG A 32 9.11 6.89 0.86
CA ARG A 32 8.94 6.90 2.32
C ARG A 32 8.08 5.74 2.82
N TRP A 33 7.02 5.39 2.10
CA TRP A 33 6.19 4.24 2.45
C TRP A 33 6.97 2.92 2.31
N SER A 34 7.64 2.73 1.17
CA SER A 34 8.41 1.51 0.90
C SER A 34 9.58 1.35 1.89
N PHE A 35 10.30 2.43 2.18
CA PHE A 35 11.39 2.45 3.15
C PHE A 35 10.88 2.19 4.58
N GLY A 36 9.76 2.80 4.97
CA GLY A 36 9.14 2.56 6.29
C GLY A 36 8.68 1.10 6.46
N THR A 37 8.17 0.48 5.40
CA THR A 37 7.85 -0.96 5.38
C THR A 37 9.09 -1.81 5.62
N LEU A 38 10.20 -1.52 4.93
CA LEU A 38 11.48 -2.20 5.15
C LEU A 38 12.02 -2.02 6.57
N GLN A 39 11.94 -0.81 7.12
CA GLN A 39 12.31 -0.54 8.51
C GLN A 39 11.45 -1.33 9.50
N SER A 40 10.15 -1.42 9.26
CA SER A 40 9.21 -2.18 10.09
C SER A 40 9.51 -3.68 10.04
N LEU A 41 9.71 -4.24 8.84
CA LEU A 41 10.17 -5.61 8.65
C LEU A 41 11.46 -5.89 9.43
N TRP A 42 12.47 -5.02 9.28
CA TRP A 42 13.75 -5.17 9.95
C TRP A 42 13.64 -5.11 11.48
N LYS A 43 12.86 -4.16 12.00
CA LYS A 43 12.62 -3.99 13.44
C LYS A 43 11.89 -5.20 14.04
N HIS A 44 10.98 -5.80 13.29
CA HIS A 44 10.16 -6.91 13.75
C HIS A 44 10.61 -8.29 13.24
N ARG A 45 11.79 -8.39 12.61
CA ARG A 45 12.30 -9.66 12.04
C ARG A 45 12.38 -10.81 13.05
N GLN A 46 12.64 -10.51 14.32
CA GLN A 46 12.70 -11.51 15.40
C GLN A 46 11.32 -12.08 15.81
N ALA A 47 10.24 -11.46 15.34
CA ALA A 47 8.87 -11.93 15.53
C ALA A 47 8.42 -12.86 14.38
N LEU A 48 9.24 -13.09 13.36
CA LEU A 48 8.92 -14.03 12.28
C LEU A 48 8.66 -15.43 12.86
N GLY A 49 7.59 -16.07 12.43
CA GLY A 49 7.18 -17.38 12.96
C GLY A 49 6.59 -17.34 14.38
N ARG A 50 6.22 -16.16 14.90
CA ARG A 50 5.62 -16.00 16.24
C ARG A 50 4.30 -15.23 16.19
N GLY A 51 3.22 -15.86 16.68
CA GLY A 51 1.87 -15.29 16.69
C GLY A 51 1.34 -14.95 15.29
N THR A 52 0.15 -14.35 15.22
CA THR A 52 -0.51 -14.03 13.94
C THR A 52 0.30 -13.05 13.09
N VAL A 53 0.92 -12.04 13.71
CA VAL A 53 1.74 -11.04 12.99
C VAL A 53 2.98 -11.69 12.37
N GLY A 54 3.63 -12.61 13.09
CA GLY A 54 4.83 -13.29 12.64
C GLY A 54 4.62 -14.33 11.55
N TRP A 55 3.46 -15.00 11.55
CA TRP A 55 3.12 -16.04 10.56
C TRP A 55 2.35 -15.51 9.35
N VAL A 56 1.57 -14.45 9.51
CA VAL A 56 0.71 -13.94 8.43
C VAL A 56 1.24 -12.61 7.91
N ALA A 57 1.34 -11.60 8.78
CA ALA A 57 1.63 -10.24 8.33
C ALA A 57 3.08 -10.09 7.81
N LEU A 58 4.08 -10.53 8.57
CA LEU A 58 5.49 -10.36 8.18
C LEU A 58 5.85 -11.11 6.88
N PRO A 59 5.49 -12.40 6.72
CA PRO A 59 5.75 -13.11 5.46
C PRO A 59 5.00 -12.49 4.29
N ASN A 60 3.73 -12.09 4.48
CA ASN A 60 2.95 -11.44 3.44
C ASN A 60 3.58 -10.11 2.98
N ILE A 61 4.03 -9.26 3.92
CA ILE A 61 4.70 -8.01 3.59
C ILE A 61 6.02 -8.29 2.85
N LEU A 62 6.83 -9.22 3.35
CA LEU A 62 8.10 -9.57 2.71
C LEU A 62 7.86 -10.08 1.28
N LEU A 63 6.98 -11.04 1.10
CA LEU A 63 6.71 -11.66 -0.20
C LEU A 63 6.08 -10.67 -1.19
N PHE A 64 4.98 -10.03 -0.82
CA PHE A 64 4.18 -9.26 -1.77
C PHE A 64 4.55 -7.78 -1.86
N GLN A 65 5.09 -7.17 -0.79
CA GLN A 65 5.49 -5.75 -0.85
C GLN A 65 6.97 -5.55 -1.17
N VAL A 66 7.83 -6.54 -0.90
CA VAL A 66 9.28 -6.41 -1.14
C VAL A 66 9.72 -7.31 -2.30
N LEU A 67 9.60 -8.63 -2.16
CA LEU A 67 10.12 -9.54 -3.17
C LEU A 67 9.38 -9.42 -4.51
N PHE A 68 8.05 -9.42 -4.50
CA PHE A 68 7.27 -9.41 -5.73
C PHE A 68 7.59 -8.21 -6.64
N PRO A 69 7.61 -6.94 -6.18
CA PRO A 69 8.00 -5.81 -7.03
C PRO A 69 9.45 -5.87 -7.54
N LEU A 70 10.36 -6.55 -6.84
CA LEU A 70 11.76 -6.71 -7.26
C LEU A 70 11.94 -7.84 -8.27
N LEU A 71 11.10 -8.88 -8.21
CA LEU A 71 11.13 -10.01 -9.13
C LEU A 71 10.38 -9.73 -10.43
N CYS A 72 9.34 -8.89 -10.42
CA CYS A 72 8.58 -8.57 -11.63
C CYS A 72 9.42 -8.07 -12.82
N PRO A 73 10.44 -7.18 -12.65
CA PRO A 73 11.34 -6.80 -13.75
C PRO A 73 12.06 -7.99 -14.42
N LEU A 74 12.37 -9.05 -13.66
CA LEU A 74 12.96 -10.27 -14.21
C LEU A 74 11.95 -11.01 -15.09
N GLY A 75 10.69 -11.06 -14.67
CA GLY A 75 9.59 -11.58 -15.48
C GLY A 75 9.41 -10.81 -16.78
N ASP A 76 9.48 -9.48 -16.72
CA ASP A 76 9.40 -8.60 -17.88
C ASP A 76 10.59 -8.85 -18.85
N LEU A 77 11.79 -9.13 -18.32
CA LEU A 77 12.96 -9.50 -19.13
C LEU A 77 12.77 -10.86 -19.82
N VAL A 78 12.30 -11.88 -19.09
CA VAL A 78 12.01 -13.21 -19.67
C VAL A 78 10.95 -13.10 -20.77
N PHE A 79 9.91 -12.28 -20.54
CA PHE A 79 8.89 -12.00 -21.53
C PHE A 79 9.46 -11.36 -22.80
N LEU A 80 10.34 -10.36 -22.66
CA LEU A 80 11.02 -9.72 -23.78
C LEU A 80 11.90 -10.71 -24.55
N LEU A 81 12.67 -11.55 -23.84
CA LEU A 81 13.51 -12.58 -24.46
C LEU A 81 12.68 -13.63 -25.23
N ALA A 82 11.50 -13.98 -24.73
CA ALA A 82 10.60 -14.91 -25.41
C ALA A 82 10.05 -14.29 -26.72
N LEU A 83 9.72 -12.99 -26.72
CA LEU A 83 9.33 -12.25 -27.92
C LEU A 83 10.44 -12.23 -28.96
N LEU A 84 11.68 -11.93 -28.56
CA LEU A 84 12.83 -11.88 -29.47
C LEU A 84 13.16 -13.26 -30.06
N ARG A 85 12.81 -14.35 -29.36
CA ARG A 85 12.92 -15.73 -29.86
C ARG A 85 11.79 -16.16 -30.78
N GLY A 86 10.82 -15.29 -31.07
CA GLY A 86 9.68 -15.58 -31.95
C GLY A 86 8.57 -16.42 -31.30
N LEU A 87 8.54 -16.57 -29.98
CA LEU A 87 7.53 -17.34 -29.24
C LEU A 87 6.21 -16.56 -29.07
N PHE A 88 5.71 -15.96 -30.15
CA PHE A 88 4.59 -15.00 -30.10
C PHE A 88 3.29 -15.61 -29.56
N LEU A 89 2.97 -16.86 -29.92
CA LEU A 89 1.76 -17.53 -29.42
C LEU A 89 1.83 -17.77 -27.91
N THR A 90 2.94 -18.33 -27.42
CA THR A 90 3.15 -18.56 -25.98
C THR A 90 3.07 -17.27 -25.19
N VAL A 91 3.72 -16.22 -25.68
CA VAL A 91 3.69 -14.88 -25.09
C VAL A 91 2.26 -14.32 -25.10
N GLY A 92 1.58 -14.36 -26.24
CA GLY A 92 0.23 -13.83 -26.40
C GLY A 92 -0.78 -14.52 -25.48
N VAL A 93 -0.77 -15.86 -25.42
CA VAL A 93 -1.66 -16.64 -24.53
C VAL A 93 -1.36 -16.35 -23.07
N THR A 94 -0.08 -16.35 -22.66
CA THR A 94 0.32 -16.07 -21.27
C THR A 94 -0.12 -14.66 -20.86
N TYR A 95 0.08 -13.67 -21.74
CA TYR A 95 -0.33 -12.30 -21.50
C TYR A 95 -1.85 -12.15 -21.42
N LEU A 96 -2.60 -12.86 -22.28
CA LEU A 96 -4.06 -12.85 -22.26
C LEU A 96 -4.62 -13.44 -20.95
N ILE A 97 -4.08 -14.57 -20.49
CA ILE A 97 -4.46 -15.17 -19.20
C ILE A 97 -4.21 -14.16 -18.07
N PHE A 98 -3.05 -13.50 -18.07
CA PHE A 98 -2.73 -12.49 -17.06
C PHE A 98 -3.69 -11.30 -17.08
N LEU A 99 -4.09 -10.83 -18.27
CA LEU A 99 -5.11 -9.78 -18.41
C LEU A 99 -6.48 -10.22 -17.89
N VAL A 100 -6.90 -11.45 -18.16
CA VAL A 100 -8.19 -11.97 -17.67
C VAL A 100 -8.20 -12.06 -16.14
N VAL A 101 -7.15 -12.63 -15.53
CA VAL A 101 -7.03 -12.72 -14.07
C VAL A 101 -7.07 -11.33 -13.43
N ASP A 102 -6.37 -10.37 -14.02
CA ASP A 102 -6.34 -8.99 -13.54
C ASP A 102 -7.70 -8.28 -13.65
N LEU A 103 -8.40 -8.48 -14.78
CA LEU A 103 -9.72 -7.92 -15.00
C LEU A 103 -10.71 -8.47 -13.98
N VAL A 104 -10.71 -9.79 -13.76
CA VAL A 104 -11.57 -10.44 -12.76
C VAL A 104 -11.28 -9.89 -11.36
N GLY A 105 -10.01 -9.78 -10.98
CA GLY A 105 -9.61 -9.20 -9.69
C GLY A 105 -10.07 -7.76 -9.52
N SER A 106 -9.92 -6.94 -10.57
CA SER A 106 -10.39 -5.55 -10.58
C SER A 106 -11.91 -5.47 -10.43
N VAL A 107 -12.67 -6.29 -11.15
CA VAL A 107 -14.14 -6.34 -11.05
C VAL A 107 -14.60 -6.71 -9.65
N ILE A 108 -13.96 -7.71 -9.03
CA ILE A 108 -14.26 -8.12 -7.64
C ILE A 108 -13.98 -6.95 -6.68
N ALA A 109 -12.85 -6.26 -6.84
CA ALA A 109 -12.49 -5.12 -6.00
C ALA A 109 -13.52 -3.98 -6.10
N PHE A 110 -13.91 -3.58 -7.33
CA PHE A 110 -14.93 -2.54 -7.52
C PHE A 110 -16.29 -2.94 -6.96
N ARG A 111 -16.65 -4.24 -7.03
CA ARG A 111 -17.89 -4.75 -6.44
C ARG A 111 -17.89 -4.65 -4.92
N LEU A 112 -16.76 -4.92 -4.26
CA LEU A 112 -16.60 -4.79 -2.81
C LEU A 112 -16.61 -3.32 -2.36
N ASP A 113 -16.01 -2.42 -3.14
CA ASP A 113 -15.99 -0.98 -2.84
C ASP A 113 -17.34 -0.29 -3.07
N GLY A 114 -18.28 -0.91 -3.79
CA GLY A 114 -19.60 -0.32 -4.09
C GLY A 114 -19.54 0.97 -4.93
N ARG A 115 -18.39 1.29 -5.54
CA ARG A 115 -18.16 2.50 -6.34
C ARG A 115 -18.36 2.23 -7.83
N ARG A 116 -18.66 3.30 -8.59
CA ARG A 116 -18.86 3.25 -10.05
C ARG A 116 -17.56 2.88 -10.78
N PHE A 117 -17.69 2.15 -11.89
CA PHE A 117 -16.60 1.65 -12.76
C PHE A 117 -15.76 2.73 -13.48
N ASN A 118 -15.99 4.02 -13.21
CA ASN A 118 -15.27 5.13 -13.86
C ASN A 118 -13.75 5.09 -13.63
N GLY A 119 -13.28 4.34 -12.63
CA GLY A 119 -11.86 4.13 -12.34
C GLY A 119 -11.15 3.06 -13.17
N LEU A 120 -11.83 2.33 -14.07
CA LEU A 120 -11.23 1.22 -14.80
C LEU A 120 -10.04 1.65 -15.68
N TRP A 121 -10.07 2.85 -16.26
CA TRP A 121 -8.93 3.40 -17.00
C TRP A 121 -7.68 3.58 -16.12
N ALA A 122 -7.85 3.84 -14.82
CA ALA A 122 -6.73 3.92 -13.90
C ALA A 122 -6.01 2.57 -13.74
N VAL A 123 -6.69 1.44 -13.97
CA VAL A 123 -6.06 0.10 -13.97
C VAL A 123 -5.05 -0.03 -15.12
N MET A 124 -5.34 0.55 -16.28
CA MET A 124 -4.41 0.57 -17.42
C MET A 124 -3.19 1.43 -17.12
N ILE A 125 -3.40 2.64 -16.59
CA ILE A 125 -2.31 3.53 -16.14
C ILE A 125 -1.48 2.85 -15.04
N GLN A 126 -2.16 2.15 -14.12
CA GLN A 126 -1.51 1.41 -13.05
C GLN A 126 -0.57 0.33 -13.61
N ARG A 127 -1.01 -0.39 -14.63
CA ARG A 127 -0.26 -1.49 -15.25
C ARG A 127 0.97 -1.01 -16.01
N LEU A 128 0.82 0.02 -16.85
CA LEU A 128 1.89 0.45 -17.75
C LEU A 128 2.86 1.44 -17.11
N TYR A 129 2.34 2.40 -16.34
CA TYR A 129 3.14 3.48 -15.77
C TYR A 129 3.48 3.22 -14.30
N TYR A 130 2.45 3.06 -13.46
CA TYR A 130 2.64 3.02 -12.01
C TYR A 130 3.47 1.81 -11.55
N ARG A 131 3.31 0.66 -12.21
CA ARG A 131 4.10 -0.55 -11.96
C ARG A 131 5.61 -0.28 -12.12
N GLN A 132 6.00 0.30 -13.25
CA GLN A 132 7.40 0.60 -13.56
C GLN A 132 7.97 1.66 -12.62
N PHE A 133 7.15 2.67 -12.32
CA PHE A 133 7.47 3.67 -11.31
C PHE A 133 7.74 3.03 -9.94
N MET A 134 6.91 2.08 -9.52
CA MET A 134 7.08 1.37 -8.25
C MET A 134 8.32 0.46 -8.23
N TYR A 135 8.77 -0.08 -9.36
CA TYR A 135 10.04 -0.81 -9.41
C TYR A 135 11.21 0.09 -9.04
N CYS A 136 11.29 1.28 -9.64
CA CYS A 136 12.32 2.27 -9.35
C CYS A 136 12.27 2.71 -7.87
N VAL A 137 11.07 3.00 -7.36
CA VAL A 137 10.87 3.37 -5.95
C VAL A 137 11.32 2.26 -5.01
N THR A 138 10.93 1.02 -5.27
CA THR A 138 11.21 -0.12 -4.38
C THR A 138 12.70 -0.46 -4.42
N GLY A 139 13.31 -0.48 -5.61
CA GLY A 139 14.75 -0.71 -5.77
C GLY A 139 15.59 0.35 -5.06
N THR A 140 15.25 1.64 -5.23
CA THR A 140 15.93 2.73 -4.53
C THR A 140 15.74 2.66 -3.01
N ALA A 141 14.54 2.34 -2.53
CA ALA A 141 14.26 2.16 -1.10
C ALA A 141 15.05 0.96 -0.51
N LEU A 142 15.16 -0.14 -1.26
CA LEU A 142 15.94 -1.31 -0.84
C LEU A 142 17.42 -0.97 -0.75
N VAL A 143 18.00 -0.35 -1.79
CA VAL A 143 19.42 0.06 -1.77
C VAL A 143 19.68 1.03 -0.61
N ALA A 144 18.78 1.98 -0.37
CA ALA A 144 18.88 2.90 0.76
C ALA A 144 18.83 2.17 2.12
N ALA A 145 17.96 1.16 2.26
CA ALA A 145 17.85 0.36 3.48
C ALA A 145 19.09 -0.49 3.72
N LEU A 146 19.64 -1.11 2.67
CA LEU A 146 20.86 -1.92 2.73
C LEU A 146 22.10 -1.09 3.06
N ARG A 147 22.19 0.15 2.54
CA ARG A 147 23.28 1.09 2.86
C ARG A 147 23.23 1.63 4.29
N GLY A 148 22.21 1.30 5.09
CA GLY A 148 22.08 1.73 6.48
C GLY A 148 21.82 3.23 6.66
N GLY A 149 21.52 3.97 5.59
CA GLY A 149 21.32 5.41 5.65
C GLY A 149 20.00 5.77 6.34
N ARG A 150 20.06 6.53 7.45
CA ARG A 150 18.88 7.14 8.06
C ARG A 150 18.35 8.22 7.11
N HIS A 151 17.33 7.91 6.33
CA HIS A 151 16.70 8.90 5.46
C HIS A 151 15.82 9.85 6.26
N GLY A 152 16.18 11.14 6.21
CA GLY A 152 15.40 12.22 6.81
C GLY A 152 14.00 12.30 6.20
N TRP A 153 13.01 12.56 7.05
CA TRP A 153 11.62 12.71 6.65
C TRP A 153 11.41 14.11 6.05
N ASN A 154 11.94 14.33 4.84
CA ASN A 154 11.81 15.63 4.17
C ASN A 154 10.33 16.01 4.05
N LYS A 155 9.98 17.24 4.47
CA LYS A 155 8.63 17.79 4.36
C LYS A 155 8.27 17.88 2.87
N LEU A 156 7.04 17.46 2.54
CA LEU A 156 6.47 17.69 1.21
C LEU A 156 6.00 19.15 1.18
N ASP A 157 6.33 19.88 0.11
CA ASP A 157 5.77 21.20 -0.14
C ASP A 157 4.24 21.07 -0.24
N ARG A 158 3.54 21.78 0.64
CA ARG A 158 2.07 21.82 0.68
C ARG A 158 1.60 22.97 -0.21
N LYS A 159 0.65 22.72 -1.10
CA LYS A 159 0.18 23.73 -2.07
C LYS A 159 -1.14 24.39 -1.70
N ALA A 160 -1.65 24.16 -0.48
CA ALA A 160 -2.82 24.84 0.09
C ALA A 160 -4.04 24.85 -0.84
N THR A 161 -4.18 23.81 -1.67
CA THR A 161 -5.20 23.73 -2.73
C THR A 161 -6.57 23.37 -2.16
N VAL A 162 -6.63 22.91 -0.90
CA VAL A 162 -7.89 22.57 -0.22
C VAL A 162 -8.55 23.85 0.29
N SER A 163 -9.57 24.33 -0.43
CA SER A 163 -10.54 25.27 0.14
C SER A 163 -11.35 24.56 1.22
N THR A 164 -11.07 24.86 2.48
CA THR A 164 -11.89 24.40 3.61
C THR A 164 -13.18 25.22 3.64
N ALA A 165 -14.12 24.94 2.74
CA ALA A 165 -15.51 25.37 2.89
C ALA A 165 -16.24 24.33 3.74
N ILE A 166 -15.81 24.17 4.99
CA ILE A 166 -16.51 23.35 5.98
C ILE A 166 -17.03 24.30 7.05
N ASN A 167 -18.33 24.60 6.98
CA ASN A 167 -19.08 25.12 8.12
C ASN A 167 -19.06 24.04 9.20
N LEU A 168 -18.05 24.08 10.06
CA LEU A 168 -17.98 23.22 11.23
C LEU A 168 -19.07 23.68 12.21
N THR A 169 -20.22 23.02 12.18
CA THR A 169 -21.07 22.97 13.37
C THR A 169 -20.22 22.33 14.47
N PRO A 170 -20.02 23.00 15.63
CA PRO A 170 -19.14 22.49 16.67
C PRO A 170 -19.60 21.08 17.10
N PRO A 171 -18.67 20.13 17.32
CA PRO A 171 -19.03 18.81 17.77
C PRO A 171 -19.73 18.91 19.13
N LEU A 172 -20.86 18.20 19.26
CA LEU A 172 -21.56 18.05 20.54
C LEU A 172 -20.56 17.61 21.64
N PRO A 173 -20.66 18.16 22.86
CA PRO A 173 -19.76 17.81 23.95
C PRO A 173 -19.81 16.30 24.20
N ILE A 174 -18.64 15.66 24.14
CA ILE A 174 -18.47 14.25 24.47
C ILE A 174 -18.79 14.09 25.96
N SER A 175 -19.97 13.56 26.27
CA SER A 175 -20.33 13.17 27.64
C SER A 175 -19.45 11.99 28.04
N HIS A 176 -18.51 12.23 28.95
CA HIS A 176 -17.70 11.19 29.58
C HIS A 176 -18.53 10.38 30.58
N THR A 177 -19.58 9.68 30.13
CA THR A 177 -20.17 8.60 30.93
C THR A 177 -19.40 7.32 30.61
N VAL A 178 -18.34 7.08 31.40
CA VAL A 178 -17.73 5.76 31.50
C VAL A 178 -18.81 4.81 32.04
N PRO A 179 -19.22 3.75 31.32
CA PRO A 179 -20.12 2.76 31.90
C PRO A 179 -19.46 2.13 33.13
N PRO A 180 -20.17 1.98 34.26
CA PRO A 180 -19.59 1.41 35.47
C PRO A 180 -19.04 0.01 35.17
N GLN A 181 -17.78 -0.21 35.53
CA GLN A 181 -17.16 -1.52 35.49
C GLN A 181 -17.95 -2.43 36.43
N ALA A 182 -18.58 -3.47 35.88
CA ALA A 182 -19.16 -4.53 36.67
C ALA A 182 -18.02 -5.19 37.47
N ALA A 183 -18.12 -5.10 38.80
CA ALA A 183 -17.25 -5.81 39.72
C ALA A 183 -17.47 -7.32 39.50
N GLU A 184 -16.52 -7.99 38.84
CA GLU A 184 -16.39 -9.44 38.92
C GLU A 184 -15.89 -9.76 40.33
N GLY A 185 -16.81 -10.27 41.14
CA GLY A 185 -16.59 -10.67 42.52
C GLY A 185 -15.71 -11.91 42.63
N CYS A 186 -14.89 -11.89 43.68
CA CYS A 186 -14.17 -13.01 44.22
C CYS A 186 -15.16 -14.11 44.68
N GLY A 187 -14.86 -15.36 44.34
CA GLY A 187 -15.54 -16.57 44.79
C GLY A 187 -14.73 -17.80 44.40
#